data_AF-A0A016TP79-F1
#
_entry.id   AF-A0A016TP79-F1
#
_cell.length_a   1.000
_cell.length_b   1.000
_cell.length_c   1.000
_cell.angle_alpha   90.00
_cell.angle_beta   90.00
_cell.angle_gamma   90.00
#
_symmetry.space_group_name_H-M   'P 1'
#
loop_
_entity.id
_entity.type
_entity.pdbx_description
1 polymer ?
#
loop_
_entity_poly.entity_id
_entity_poly.type
_entity_poly.pdbx_seq_one_letter_code
_entity_poly.pdbx_strand_id
1 'polypeptide(L)'
;MAFSIALDLFFAVVYPVRYRLFNTKYYFLVLCGTSWTFALFFMVYAWMMMNDDILEFCTVLVAMPPGVVSLWTDLNVIINFGVLGVYLATFLVLKFKCELS
;
A
#
# COMPACT_ATOMS: atom_id res chain seq x y z
N MET A 1 -2.88 1.24 1.63
CA MET A 1 -2.83 2.31 2.64
C MET A 1 -1.48 2.42 3.35
N ALA A 2 -0.97 1.38 4.03
CA ALA A 2 0.32 1.46 4.75
C ALA A 2 1.50 1.93 3.87
N PHE A 3 1.58 1.43 2.64
CA PHE A 3 2.61 1.85 1.68
C PHE A 3 2.51 3.33 1.29
N SER A 4 1.30 3.84 1.08
CA SER A 4 1.06 5.26 0.80
C SER A 4 1.57 6.14 1.93
N ILE A 5 1.34 5.75 3.18
CA ILE A 5 1.80 6.48 4.37
C ILE A 5 3.33 6.47 4.47
N ALA A 6 3.95 5.30 4.25
CA ALA A 6 5.41 5.18 4.27
C ALA A 6 6.08 6.05 3.19
N LEU A 7 5.53 6.07 1.97
CA LEU A 7 6.00 6.93 0.89
C LEU A 7 5.82 8.42 1.21
N ASP A 8 4.70 8.78 1.80
CA ASP A 8 4.44 10.17 2.19
C ASP A 8 5.48 10.70 3.18
N LEU A 9 5.78 9.91 4.21
CA LEU A 9 6.82 10.22 5.18
C LEU A 9 8.20 10.34 4.51
N PHE A 10 8.52 9.42 3.60
CA PHE A 10 9.80 9.45 2.88
C PHE A 10 9.96 10.73 2.06
N PHE A 11 8.93 11.13 1.31
CA PHE A 11 8.97 12.37 0.52
C PHE A 11 9.09 13.62 1.40
N ALA A 12 8.41 13.64 2.54
CA ALA A 12 8.50 14.74 3.51
C ALA A 12 9.93 14.89 4.07
N VAL A 13 10.63 13.77 4.33
CA VAL A 13 12.00 13.78 4.87
C VAL A 13 13.05 14.15 3.81
N VAL A 14 12.92 13.63 2.59
CA VAL A 14 13.91 13.88 1.53
C VAL A 14 13.81 15.31 1.00
N TYR A 15 12.59 15.77 0.67
CA TYR A 15 12.37 17.06 -0.01
C TYR A 15 11.37 17.96 0.74
N PRO A 16 11.69 18.45 1.94
CA PRO A 16 10.74 19.17 2.79
C PRO A 16 10.19 20.46 2.13
N VAL A 17 11.02 21.18 1.37
CA VAL A 17 10.64 22.44 0.71
C VAL A 17 9.71 22.19 -0.48
N ARG A 18 10.04 21.21 -1.33
CA ARG A 18 9.21 20.88 -2.51
C ARG A 18 7.92 20.20 -2.10
N TYR A 19 7.96 19.34 -1.08
CA TYR A 19 6.78 18.68 -0.54
C TYR A 19 5.70 19.70 -0.11
N ARG A 20 6.11 20.82 0.51
CA ARG A 20 5.20 21.90 0.93
C ARG A 20 4.64 22.74 -0.24
N LEU A 21 5.33 22.77 -1.37
CA LEU A 21 4.91 23.50 -2.57
C LEU A 21 3.94 22.69 -3.46
N PHE A 22 3.90 21.37 -3.30
CA PHE A 22 2.98 20.52 -4.06
C PHE A 22 1.53 20.78 -3.66
N ASN A 23 0.64 20.78 -4.65
CA ASN A 23 -0.79 20.89 -4.40
C ASN A 23 -1.30 19.64 -3.68
N THR A 24 -1.57 19.77 -2.39
CA THR A 24 -1.96 18.70 -1.47
C THR A 24 -3.16 17.90 -1.98
N LYS A 25 -4.10 18.54 -2.67
CA LYS A 25 -5.32 17.89 -3.18
C LYS A 25 -5.02 16.82 -4.23
N TYR A 26 -4.24 17.16 -5.24
CA TYR A 26 -3.89 16.23 -6.32
C TYR A 26 -2.97 15.12 -5.81
N TYR A 27 -2.00 15.48 -4.96
CA TYR A 27 -1.09 14.52 -4.35
C TYR A 27 -1.83 13.46 -3.53
N PHE A 28 -2.76 13.88 -2.67
CA PHE A 28 -3.59 12.97 -1.87
C PHE A 28 -4.49 12.09 -2.75
N LEU A 29 -5.09 12.66 -3.80
CA LEU A 29 -5.91 11.91 -4.76
C LEU A 29 -5.12 10.78 -5.42
N VAL A 30 -3.88 11.04 -5.83
CA VAL A 30 -3.01 10.00 -6.44
C VAL A 30 -2.65 8.93 -5.41
N LEU A 31 -2.24 9.31 -4.20
CA LEU A 31 -1.83 8.35 -3.15
C LEU A 31 -2.96 7.47 -2.62
N CYS A 32 -4.16 8.03 -2.47
CA CYS A 32 -5.35 7.25 -2.10
C CYS A 32 -5.91 6.49 -3.30
N GLY A 33 -5.87 7.08 -4.49
CA GLY A 33 -6.34 6.46 -5.73
C GLY A 33 -5.62 5.15 -6.06
N THR A 34 -4.31 5.06 -5.83
CA THR A 34 -3.57 3.81 -6.02
C THR A 34 -4.02 2.70 -5.05
N SER A 35 -4.30 3.03 -3.80
CA SER A 35 -4.84 2.07 -2.83
C SER A 35 -6.27 1.63 -3.20
N TRP A 36 -7.09 2.56 -3.68
CA TRP A 36 -8.46 2.28 -4.12
C TRP A 36 -8.51 1.40 -5.35
N THR A 37 -7.71 1.70 -6.37
CA THR A 37 -7.65 0.92 -7.60
C THR A 37 -7.19 -0.52 -7.34
N PHE A 38 -6.22 -0.72 -6.45
CA PHE A 38 -5.82 -2.06 -6.01
C PHE A 38 -6.97 -2.82 -5.34
N ALA A 39 -7.69 -2.19 -4.41
CA ALA A 39 -8.83 -2.82 -3.74
C ALA A 39 -9.98 -3.14 -4.71
N LEU A 40 -10.30 -2.22 -5.63
CA LEU A 40 -11.34 -2.43 -6.63
C LEU A 40 -11.00 -3.56 -7.60
N PHE A 41 -9.75 -3.65 -8.04
CA PHE A 41 -9.29 -4.75 -8.89
C PHE A 41 -9.55 -6.11 -8.22
N PHE A 42 -9.17 -6.26 -6.96
CA PHE A 42 -9.40 -7.50 -6.23
C PHE A 42 -10.89 -7.78 -5.95
N MET A 43 -11.70 -6.75 -5.69
CA MET A 43 -13.15 -6.93 -5.57
C MET A 43 -13.77 -7.46 -6.86
N VAL A 44 -13.44 -6.86 -8.01
CA VAL A 44 -13.98 -7.30 -9.31
C VAL A 44 -13.48 -8.70 -9.65
N TYR A 45 -12.20 -9.00 -9.40
CA TYR A 45 -11.64 -10.31 -9.67
C TYR A 45 -12.23 -11.41 -8.77
N ALA A 46 -12.43 -11.12 -7.48
CA ALA A 46 -13.11 -12.02 -6.54
C ALA A 46 -14.56 -12.27 -6.97
N TRP A 47 -15.26 -11.23 -7.43
CA TRP A 47 -16.63 -11.34 -7.93
C TRP A 47 -16.73 -12.23 -9.17
N MET A 48 -15.81 -12.09 -10.13
CA MET A 48 -15.79 -12.92 -11.34
C MET A 48 -15.51 -14.41 -11.05
N MET A 49 -14.74 -14.70 -10.00
CA MET A 49 -14.37 -16.05 -9.58
C MET A 49 -15.28 -16.62 -8.48
N MET A 50 -16.34 -15.89 -8.12
CA MET A 50 -17.25 -16.29 -7.04
C MET A 50 -17.96 -17.60 -7.37
N ASN A 51 -17.96 -18.53 -6.42
CA ASN A 51 -18.64 -19.81 -6.53
C ASN A 51 -19.68 -19.96 -5.41
N ASP A 52 -20.76 -20.69 -5.66
CA ASP A 52 -21.90 -20.85 -4.73
C ASP A 52 -21.65 -21.93 -3.65
N ASP A 53 -20.38 -22.17 -3.30
CA ASP A 53 -20.02 -23.17 -2.29
C ASP A 53 -20.46 -22.71 -0.89
N ILE A 54 -20.97 -23.64 -0.09
CA ILE A 54 -21.38 -23.35 1.30
C ILE A 54 -20.12 -23.23 2.16
N LEU A 55 -19.84 -22.03 2.66
CA LEU A 55 -18.75 -21.81 3.59
C LEU A 55 -19.13 -22.21 5.02
N GLU A 56 -18.33 -23.07 5.65
CA GLU A 56 -18.42 -23.35 7.10
C GLU A 56 -18.04 -22.13 7.97
N PHE A 57 -17.17 -21.25 7.46
CA PHE A 57 -16.68 -20.07 8.17
C PHE A 57 -16.81 -18.79 7.35
N CYS A 58 -17.57 -17.82 7.83
CA CYS A 58 -17.71 -16.50 7.20
C CYS A 58 -16.54 -15.58 7.61
N THR A 59 -15.35 -15.83 7.07
CA THR A 59 -14.22 -14.89 7.16
C THR A 59 -13.88 -14.36 5.78
N VAL A 60 -13.38 -13.13 5.69
CA VAL A 60 -13.07 -12.47 4.40
C VAL A 60 -12.08 -13.26 3.56
N LEU A 61 -11.11 -13.93 4.21
CA LEU A 61 -10.13 -14.77 3.54
C LEU A 61 -10.73 -16.07 3.00
N VAL A 62 -11.60 -16.72 3.76
CA VAL A 62 -12.23 -17.97 3.33
C VAL A 62 -13.33 -17.71 2.29
N ALA A 63 -14.01 -16.56 2.39
CA ALA A 63 -15.03 -16.10 1.45
C ALA A 63 -14.49 -15.80 0.04
N MET A 64 -13.17 -15.61 -0.09
CA MET A 64 -12.55 -15.42 -1.40
C MET A 64 -12.12 -16.76 -2.01
N PRO A 65 -12.27 -16.92 -3.34
CA PRO A 65 -11.79 -18.11 -4.04
C PRO A 65 -10.28 -18.34 -3.81
N PRO A 66 -9.81 -19.59 -3.71
CA PRO A 66 -8.43 -19.90 -3.32
C PRO A 66 -7.38 -19.28 -4.26
N GLY A 67 -7.66 -19.19 -5.56
CA GLY A 67 -6.78 -18.53 -6.52
C GLY A 67 -6.66 -17.01 -6.30
N VAL A 68 -7.75 -16.36 -5.87
CA VAL A 68 -7.75 -14.91 -5.55
C VAL A 68 -6.99 -14.66 -4.26
N VAL A 69 -7.18 -15.51 -3.24
CA VAL A 69 -6.51 -15.41 -1.94
C VAL A 69 -5.00 -15.58 -2.08
N SER A 70 -4.53 -16.56 -2.85
CA SER A 70 -3.09 -16.77 -3.08
C SER A 70 -2.46 -15.52 -3.70
N LEU A 71 -3.05 -15.03 -4.81
CA LEU A 71 -2.55 -13.85 -5.50
C LEU A 71 -2.57 -12.60 -4.60
N TRP A 72 -3.66 -12.41 -3.86
CA TRP A 72 -3.81 -11.31 -2.91
C TRP A 72 -2.74 -11.38 -1.81
N THR A 73 -2.48 -12.56 -1.26
CA THR A 73 -1.50 -12.77 -0.20
C THR A 73 -0.08 -12.49 -0.72
N ASP A 74 0.28 -13.04 -1.88
CA ASP A 74 1.61 -12.84 -2.48
C ASP A 74 1.88 -11.35 -2.77
N LEU A 75 0.91 -10.64 -3.34
CA LEU A 75 1.04 -9.20 -3.58
C LEU A 75 1.11 -8.40 -2.28
N ASN A 76 0.35 -8.76 -1.25
CA ASN A 76 0.45 -8.09 0.05
C ASN A 76 1.82 -8.30 0.69
N VAL A 77 2.39 -9.51 0.61
CA VAL A 77 3.75 -9.76 1.10
C VAL A 77 4.75 -8.84 0.40
N ILE A 78 4.68 -8.73 -0.94
CA ILE A 78 5.54 -7.83 -1.73
C ILE A 78 5.37 -6.37 -1.29
N ILE A 79 4.13 -5.90 -1.14
CA ILE A 79 3.85 -4.52 -0.70
C ILE A 79 4.42 -4.27 0.69
N ASN A 80 4.29 -5.22 1.62
CA ASN A 80 4.82 -5.09 2.98
C ASN A 80 6.37 -5.05 3.01
N PHE A 81 7.05 -5.84 2.18
CA PHE A 81 8.49 -5.70 2.00
C PHE A 81 8.87 -4.33 1.41
N GLY A 82 8.06 -3.81 0.48
CA GLY A 82 8.21 -2.45 -0.04
C GLY A 82 8.08 -1.39 1.06
N VAL A 83 7.08 -1.51 1.94
CA VAL A 83 6.90 -0.64 3.11
C VAL A 83 8.16 -0.64 3.99
N LEU A 84 8.67 -1.83 4.31
CA LEU A 84 9.88 -1.98 5.12
C LEU A 84 11.07 -1.26 4.47
N GLY A 85 11.27 -1.46 3.16
CA GLY A 85 12.33 -0.80 2.40
C GLY A 85 12.24 0.73 2.43
N VAL A 86 11.04 1.29 2.27
CA VAL A 86 10.81 2.74 2.34
C VAL A 86 11.10 3.29 3.73
N TYR A 87 10.68 2.58 4.80
CA TYR A 87 11.02 3.00 6.16
C TYR A 87 12.52 2.96 6.43
N LEU A 88 13.22 1.90 6.02
CA LEU A 88 14.68 1.81 6.16
C LEU A 88 15.37 2.96 5.41
N ALA A 89 14.95 3.27 4.18
CA ALA A 89 15.46 4.41 3.44
C ALA A 89 15.22 5.73 4.17
N THR A 90 14.03 5.92 4.75
CA THR A 90 13.70 7.10 5.56
C THR A 90 14.66 7.24 6.75
N PHE A 91 14.90 6.14 7.49
CA PHE A 91 15.84 6.14 8.62
C PHE A 91 17.28 6.45 8.19
N LEU A 92 17.73 5.91 7.06
CA LEU A 92 19.05 6.20 6.52
C LEU A 92 19.20 7.70 6.19
N VAL A 93 18.22 8.28 5.49
CA VAL A 93 18.23 9.71 5.15
C VAL A 93 18.25 10.58 6.42
N LEU A 94 17.46 10.22 7.43
CA LEU A 94 17.47 10.93 8.72
C LEU A 94 18.83 10.85 9.41
N LYS A 95 19.47 9.67 9.43
CA LYS A 95 20.80 9.49 10.02
C LYS A 95 21.84 10.38 9.35
N PHE A 96 21.91 10.37 8.01
CA PHE A 96 22.87 11.18 7.26
C PHE A 96 22.63 12.69 7.42
N LYS A 97 21.38 13.13 7.54
CA LYS A 97 21.08 14.54 7.81
C LYS A 97 21.47 14.97 9.24
N CYS A 98 21.38 14.07 10.21
CA CYS A 98 21.75 14.35 11.59
C CYS A 98 23.27 14.44 11.77
N GLU A 99 24.05 13.60 11.08
CA GLU A 99 25.53 13.62 11.14
C GLU A 99 26.16 14.83 10.43
N LEU A 100 25.41 15.55 9.58
CA LEU A 100 25.91 16.69 8.80
C LEU A 100 25.60 18.07 9.43
N SER A 101 24.82 18.11 10.53
CA SER A 101 24.41 19.33 11.24
C SER A 101 25.19 19.52 12.53
#